data_AF-K2GHA7-F1
#
_entry.id   AF-K2GHA7-F1
#
_cell.length_a   1.000
_cell.length_b   1.000
_cell.length_c   1.000
_cell.angle_alpha   90.00
_cell.angle_beta   90.00
_cell.angle_gamma   90.00
#
_symmetry.space_group_name_H-M   'P 1'
#
loop_
_entity.id
_entity.type
_entity.pdbx_description
1 polymer ?
#
loop_
_entity_poly.entity_id
_entity_poly.type
_entity_poly.pdbx_seq_one_letter_code
_entity_poly.pdbx_strand_id
1 'polypeptide(L)'
;MLKFLALDRFTILLFVMVLLASVLPVSGQAAEVFGWVTTGAIAILFFLHGAKLSREAVLQGIMHWKLHTLVFALTFALFPILGLLAKPILLPMLGQELYWGFLFMCFLPST
;
A
#
# COMPACT_ATOMS: atom_id res chain seq x y z
N MET A 1 7.95 7.65 -27.08
CA MET A 1 7.18 6.38 -27.11
C MET A 1 7.02 5.68 -25.76
N LEU A 2 7.81 5.97 -24.70
CA LEU A 2 7.64 5.38 -23.35
C LEU A 2 6.52 6.00 -22.49
N LYS A 3 5.87 7.08 -22.95
CA LYS A 3 4.83 7.80 -22.17
C LYS A 3 3.53 7.03 -22.01
N PHE A 4 3.27 6.03 -22.85
CA PHE A 4 2.05 5.22 -22.80
C PHE A 4 2.08 4.12 -21.72
N LEU A 5 3.26 3.78 -21.19
CA LEU A 5 3.42 2.71 -20.21
C LEU A 5 3.54 3.20 -18.76
N ALA A 6 3.38 4.51 -18.51
CA ALA A 6 3.57 5.13 -17.19
C ALA A 6 4.90 4.74 -16.50
N LEU A 7 5.93 4.38 -17.29
CA LEU A 7 7.19 3.88 -16.78
C LEU A 7 8.07 5.06 -16.35
N ASP A 8 7.72 5.65 -15.21
CA ASP A 8 8.48 6.72 -14.60
C ASP A 8 9.70 6.16 -13.83
N ARG A 9 10.62 7.05 -13.45
CA ARG A 9 11.85 6.64 -12.75
C ARG A 9 11.54 5.89 -11.46
N PHE A 10 10.46 6.27 -10.74
CA PHE A 10 10.06 5.59 -9.52
C PHE A 10 9.62 4.14 -9.80
N THR A 11 8.74 3.93 -10.77
CA THR A 11 8.26 2.58 -11.16
C THR A 11 9.42 1.69 -11.60
N ILE A 12 10.36 2.21 -12.41
CA ILE A 12 11.54 1.46 -12.85
C ILE A 12 12.37 1.02 -11.63
N LEU A 13 12.66 1.94 -10.71
CA LEU A 13 13.44 1.64 -9.51
C LEU A 13 12.74 0.62 -8.62
N LEU A 14 11.41 0.67 -8.52
CA LEU A 14 10.62 -0.30 -7.76
C LEU A 14 10.78 -1.71 -8.34
N PHE A 15 10.61 -1.88 -9.66
CA PHE A 15 10.82 -3.19 -10.31
C PHE A 15 12.25 -3.69 -10.15
N VAL A 16 13.25 -2.81 -10.33
CA VAL A 16 14.66 -3.15 -10.12
C VAL A 16 14.89 -3.63 -8.68
N MET A 17 14.31 -2.95 -7.68
CA MET A 17 14.44 -3.36 -6.29
C MET A 17 13.78 -4.71 -6.02
N VAL A 18 12.60 -4.97 -6.57
CA VAL A 18 11.92 -6.28 -6.46
C VAL A 18 12.80 -7.40 -7.04
N LEU A 19 13.39 -7.18 -8.23
CA LEU A 19 14.29 -8.14 -8.86
C LEU A 19 15.56 -8.36 -8.02
N LEU A 20 16.17 -7.28 -7.53
CA LEU A 20 17.35 -7.36 -6.68
C LEU A 20 17.05 -8.12 -5.39
N ALA A 21 15.94 -7.82 -4.70
CA ALA A 21 15.55 -8.52 -3.47
C ALA A 21 15.22 -10.00 -3.71
N SER A 22 14.73 -10.35 -4.91
CA SER A 22 14.42 -11.73 -5.29
C SER A 22 15.69 -12.57 -5.52
N VAL A 23 16.76 -11.97 -6.07
CA VAL A 23 18.02 -12.67 -6.39
C VAL A 23 19.03 -12.58 -5.25
N LEU A 24 19.08 -11.45 -4.54
CA LEU A 24 20.01 -11.14 -3.45
C LEU A 24 19.23 -10.70 -2.20
N PRO A 25 18.50 -11.63 -1.55
CA PRO A 25 17.73 -11.30 -0.36
C PRO A 25 18.66 -10.99 0.82
N VAL A 26 18.35 -9.92 1.55
CA VAL A 26 18.99 -9.64 2.84
C VAL A 26 18.47 -10.65 3.86
N SER A 27 19.37 -11.31 4.59
CA SER A 27 19.05 -12.36 5.57
C SER A 27 19.84 -12.20 6.87
N GLY A 28 19.39 -12.90 7.92
CA GLY A 28 20.06 -12.91 9.23
C GLY A 28 19.96 -11.55 9.94
N GLN A 29 20.98 -11.19 10.72
CA GLN A 29 20.99 -9.96 11.52
C GLN A 29 20.85 -8.68 10.67
N ALA A 30 21.37 -8.69 9.43
CA ALA A 30 21.19 -7.57 8.52
C ALA A 30 19.71 -7.33 8.21
N ALA A 31 18.89 -8.38 8.06
CA ALA A 31 17.46 -8.24 7.78
C ALA A 31 16.72 -7.56 8.94
N GLU A 32 17.10 -7.86 10.18
CA GLU A 32 16.52 -7.21 11.37
C GLU A 32 16.84 -5.71 11.40
N VAL A 33 18.10 -5.33 11.15
CA VAL A 33 18.51 -3.92 11.07
C VAL A 33 17.76 -3.20 9.95
N PHE A 34 17.67 -3.82 8.77
CA PHE A 34 16.89 -3.29 7.65
C PHE A 34 15.41 -3.12 8.02
N GLY A 35 14.83 -4.03 8.81
CA GLY A 35 13.46 -3.90 9.32
C GLY A 35 13.25 -2.63 10.15
N TRP A 36 14.18 -2.32 11.06
CA TRP A 36 14.14 -1.06 11.83
C TRP A 36 14.29 0.17 10.93
N VAL A 37 15.22 0.12 9.97
CA VAL A 37 15.43 1.21 9.00
C VAL A 37 14.17 1.43 8.16
N THR A 38 13.55 0.37 7.63
CA THR A 38 12.31 0.45 6.85
C THR A 38 11.18 1.03 7.68
N THR A 39 11.04 0.60 8.94
CA THR A 39 10.03 1.15 9.86
C THR A 39 10.23 2.65 10.07
N GLY A 40 11.47 3.09 10.31
CA GLY A 40 11.80 4.51 10.44
C GLY A 40 11.53 5.30 9.16
N ALA A 41 11.90 4.74 8.00
CA ALA A 41 11.66 5.36 6.70
C ALA A 41 10.16 5.54 6.40
N ILE A 42 9.35 4.53 6.70
CA ILE A 42 7.89 4.59 6.58
C ILE A 42 7.32 5.66 7.52
N ALA A 43 7.76 5.69 8.78
CA ALA A 43 7.32 6.70 9.74
C ALA A 43 7.64 8.13 9.27
N ILE A 44 8.85 8.36 8.74
CA ILE A 44 9.25 9.66 8.17
C ILE A 44 8.41 9.99 6.93
N LEU A 45 8.16 9.03 6.05
CA LEU A 45 7.32 9.21 4.87
C LEU A 45 5.93 9.69 5.29
N PHE A 46 5.25 8.97 6.18
CA PHE A 46 3.91 9.35 6.64
C PHE A 46 3.92 10.67 7.43
N PHE A 47 4.96 10.93 8.22
CA PHE A 47 5.12 12.22 8.90
C PHE A 47 5.22 13.38 7.90
N LEU A 48 6.05 13.26 6.85
CA LEU A 48 6.19 14.29 5.82
C LEU A 48 4.91 14.47 4.99
N HIS A 49 4.17 13.39 4.75
CA HIS A 49 2.86 13.47 4.11
C HIS A 49 1.87 14.26 4.98
N GLY A 50 1.81 13.97 6.29
CA GLY A 50 0.98 14.72 7.23
C GLY A 50 1.42 16.18 7.39
N ALA A 51 2.73 16.44 7.47
CA ALA A 51 3.29 17.78 7.65
C ALA A 51 3.03 18.71 6.45
N LYS A 52 2.87 18.14 5.24
CA LYS A 52 2.50 18.90 4.03
C LYS A 52 1.01 19.23 3.95
N LEU A 53 0.17 18.66 4.82
CA LEU A 53 -1.27 18.88 4.78
C LEU A 53 -1.62 20.23 5.41
N SER A 54 -2.12 21.16 4.58
CA SER A 54 -2.56 22.47 5.08
C SER A 54 -3.88 22.35 5.84
N ARG A 55 -4.10 23.24 6.82
CA ARG A 55 -5.35 23.26 7.61
C ARG A 55 -6.56 23.52 6.71
N GLU A 56 -6.37 24.33 5.68
CA GLU A 56 -7.39 24.67 4.69
C GLU A 56 -7.80 23.43 3.88
N ALA A 57 -6.85 22.57 3.48
CA ALA A 57 -7.15 21.34 2.77
C ALA A 57 -7.97 20.36 3.62
N VAL A 58 -7.68 20.28 4.93
CA VAL A 58 -8.47 19.46 5.87
C VAL A 58 -9.90 19.98 5.95
N LEU A 59 -10.10 21.29 6.13
CA LEU A 59 -11.42 21.89 6.21
C LEU A 59 -12.22 21.71 4.91
N GLN A 60 -11.58 21.95 3.75
CA GLN A 60 -12.22 21.71 2.45
C GLN A 60 -12.60 20.25 2.24
N GLY A 61 -11.72 19.31 2.64
CA GLY A 61 -11.99 17.88 2.57
C GLY A 61 -13.23 17.46 3.36
N ILE A 62 -13.39 18.00 4.58
CA ILE A 62 -14.56 17.74 5.42
C ILE A 62 -15.85 18.30 4.80
N MET A 63 -15.77 19.45 4.11
CA MET A 63 -16.95 20.05 3.47
C MET A 63 -17.53 19.18 2.34
N HIS A 64 -16.72 18.33 1.70
CA HIS A 64 -17.16 17.41 0.65
C HIS A 64 -17.56 16.02 1.21
N TRP A 65 -18.36 16.00 2.28
CA TRP A 65 -18.72 14.80 3.02
C TRP A 65 -19.34 13.68 2.17
N LYS A 66 -20.14 14.00 1.14
CA LYS A 66 -20.72 12.98 0.24
C LYS A 66 -19.64 12.17 -0.47
N LEU A 67 -18.60 12.84 -0.97
CA LEU A 67 -17.47 12.18 -1.62
C LEU A 67 -16.65 11.40 -0.59
N HIS A 68 -16.41 11.98 0.58
CA HIS A 68 -15.65 11.32 1.64
C HIS A 68 -16.34 10.04 2.13
N THR A 69 -17.66 10.06 2.34
CA THR A 69 -18.44 8.86 2.71
C THR A 69 -18.39 7.80 1.62
N LEU A 70 -18.48 8.19 0.34
CA LEU A 70 -18.37 7.24 -0.76
C LEU A 70 -16.99 6.57 -0.78
N VAL A 71 -15.91 7.37 -0.74
CA VAL A 71 -14.53 6.85 -0.72
C VAL A 71 -14.31 5.96 0.50
N PHE A 72 -14.76 6.38 1.68
CA PHE A 72 -14.67 5.60 2.91
C PHE A 72 -15.40 4.25 2.79
N ALA A 73 -16.62 4.23 2.24
CA ALA A 73 -17.37 3.00 2.03
C ALA A 73 -16.69 2.08 1.01
N LEU A 74 -16.11 2.62 -0.06
CA LEU A 74 -15.37 1.82 -1.02
C LEU A 74 -14.11 1.21 -0.41
N THR A 75 -13.33 2.01 0.32
CA THR A 75 -12.06 1.60 0.94
C THR A 75 -12.29 0.60 2.08
N PHE A 76 -13.22 0.86 2.99
CA PHE A 76 -13.36 0.08 4.23
C PHE A 76 -14.54 -0.89 4.26
N ALA A 77 -15.44 -0.85 3.27
CA ALA A 77 -16.50 -1.85 3.13
C ALA A 77 -16.34 -2.66 1.84
N LEU A 78 -16.34 -2.00 0.68
CA LEU A 78 -16.37 -2.72 -0.60
C LEU A 78 -15.11 -3.59 -0.80
N PHE A 79 -13.91 -3.04 -0.70
CA PHE A 79 -12.68 -3.82 -0.91
C PHE A 79 -12.52 -4.99 0.07
N PRO A 80 -12.72 -4.81 1.40
CA PRO A 80 -12.76 -5.93 2.33
C PRO A 80 -13.79 -7.00 1.99
N ILE A 81 -15.02 -6.60 1.64
CA ILE A 81 -16.08 -7.54 1.26
C ILE A 81 -15.66 -8.33 0.02
N LEU A 82 -15.13 -7.66 -1.01
CA LEU A 82 -14.64 -8.33 -2.21
C LEU A 82 -13.50 -9.32 -1.89
N GLY A 83 -12.57 -8.95 -1.00
CA GLY A 83 -11.48 -9.84 -0.61
C GLY A 83 -11.94 -11.08 0.18
N LEU A 84 -12.96 -10.91 1.03
CA LEU A 84 -13.60 -12.02 1.74
C LEU A 84 -14.41 -12.93 0.78
N LEU A 85 -15.16 -12.33 -0.15
CA LEU A 85 -15.94 -13.07 -1.15
C LEU A 85 -15.03 -13.81 -2.15
N ALA A 86 -13.80 -13.34 -2.36
CA ALA A 86 -12.82 -14.01 -3.21
C ALA A 86 -12.14 -15.23 -2.56
N LYS A 87 -12.35 -15.47 -1.24
CA LYS A 87 -11.80 -16.61 -0.49
C LYS A 87 -11.90 -17.98 -1.19
N PRO A 88 -13.04 -18.44 -1.73
CA PRO A 88 -13.13 -19.76 -2.35
C PRO A 88 -12.22 -19.94 -3.57
N ILE A 89 -11.82 -18.85 -4.21
CA ILE A 89 -10.93 -18.88 -5.38
C ILE A 89 -9.49 -18.64 -4.95
N LEU A 90 -9.26 -17.60 -4.14
CA LEU A 90 -7.92 -17.17 -3.77
C LEU A 90 -7.24 -18.10 -2.75
N LEU A 91 -7.99 -18.64 -1.79
CA LEU A 91 -7.40 -19.47 -0.74
C LEU A 91 -6.79 -20.77 -1.31
N PRO A 92 -7.46 -21.53 -2.21
CA PRO A 92 -6.85 -22.69 -2.84
C PRO A 92 -5.68 -22.35 -3.77
N MET A 93 -5.69 -21.16 -4.41
CA MET A 93 -4.64 -20.75 -5.36
C MET A 93 -3.39 -20.21 -4.67
N LEU A 94 -3.55 -19.46 -3.58
CA LEU A 94 -2.48 -18.73 -2.90
C LEU A 94 -1.98 -19.44 -1.63
N GLY A 95 -2.82 -20.28 -1.01
CA GLY A 95 -2.59 -20.76 0.35
C GLY A 95 -2.92 -19.71 1.42
N GLN A 96 -2.86 -20.13 2.68
CA GLN A 96 -3.34 -19.35 3.82
C GLN A 96 -2.58 -18.03 4.03
N GLU A 97 -1.24 -18.09 4.03
CA GLU A 97 -0.38 -16.94 4.35
C GLU A 97 -0.50 -15.82 3.30
N LEU A 98 -0.47 -16.17 2.02
CA LEU A 98 -0.64 -15.20 0.94
C LEU A 98 -2.08 -14.66 0.88
N TYR A 99 -3.08 -15.47 1.21
CA TYR A 99 -4.45 -14.97 1.35
C TYR A 99 -4.58 -13.93 2.48
N TRP A 100 -3.87 -14.11 3.60
CA TRP A 100 -3.81 -13.10 4.66
C TRP A 100 -3.12 -11.81 4.21
N GLY A 101 -2.01 -11.91 3.47
CA GLY A 101 -1.36 -10.74 2.87
C GLY A 101 -2.28 -10.01 1.88
N PHE A 102 -3.02 -10.75 1.07
CA PHE A 102 -4.03 -10.20 0.16
C PHE A 102 -5.15 -9.47 0.91
N LEU A 103 -5.73 -10.11 1.93
CA LEU A 103 -6.74 -9.47 2.77
C LEU A 103 -6.19 -8.22 3.44
N PHE A 104 -4.98 -8.27 4.02
CA PHE A 104 -4.34 -7.11 4.63
C PHE A 104 -4.32 -5.91 3.67
N MET A 105 -3.96 -6.12 2.40
CA MET A 105 -4.02 -5.05 1.38
C MET A 105 -5.44 -4.52 1.14
N CYS A 106 -6.47 -5.38 1.18
CA CYS A 106 -7.88 -4.94 1.07
C CYS A 106 -8.36 -4.11 2.26
N PHE A 107 -7.71 -4.21 3.44
CA PHE A 107 -8.07 -3.45 4.64
C PHE A 107 -7.25 -2.15 4.82
N LEU A 108 -6.26 -1.89 3.96
CA LEU A 108 -5.45 -0.68 4.05
C LEU A 108 -6.25 0.57 3.62
N PRO A 109 -5.99 1.73 4.25
CA PRO A 109 -6.53 3.00 3.78
C PRO A 109 -5.99 3.35 2.39
N SER A 110 -6.80 4.06 1.60
CA SER A 110 -6.34 4.63 0.33
C SER A 110 -5.39 5.81 0.58
N THR A 111 -4.26 5.82 -0.11
CA THR A 111 -3.28 6.94 -0.13
C THR A 111 -3.70 8.05 -1.06
#